data_AF-A0A449H9W9-F1
#
_entry.id   AF-A0A449H9W9-F1
#
_cell.length_a   1.000
_cell.length_b   1.000
_cell.length_c   1.000
_cell.angle_alpha   90.00
_cell.angle_beta   90.00
_cell.angle_gamma   90.00
#
_symmetry.space_group_name_H-M   'P 1'
#
loop_
_entity.id
_entity.type
_entity.pdbx_description
1 polymer ?
#
loop_
_entity_poly.entity_id
_entity_poly.type
_entity_poly.pdbx_seq_one_letter_code
_entity_poly.pdbx_strand_id
1 'polypeptide(L)' 'MELLDNSTYSDAWYIALARRLAYPLMTLDDGMPKSARIHGVAVIGAPD' A
#
# COMPACT_ATOMS: atom_id res chain seq x y z
N MET A 1 -9.03 6.98 -23.18
CA MET A 1 -8.37 7.62 -22.04
C MET A 1 -8.36 6.57 -20.96
N GLU A 2 -7.28 5.78 -20.95
CA GLU A 2 -7.02 4.77 -19.93
C GLU A 2 -6.97 5.56 -18.61
N LEU A 3 -7.97 5.36 -17.74
CA LEU A 3 -7.84 5.84 -16.39
C LEU A 3 -6.58 5.16 -15.86
N LEU A 4 -5.53 5.94 -15.58
CA LEU A 4 -4.56 5.56 -14.55
C LEU A 4 -5.40 4.94 -13.45
N ASP A 5 -5.22 3.65 -13.19
CA ASP A 5 -6.01 2.94 -12.20
C ASP A 5 -5.83 3.70 -10.88
N ASN A 6 -6.81 4.53 -10.53
CA ASN A 6 -6.66 5.53 -9.47
C ASN A 6 -6.33 4.86 -8.13
N SER A 7 -6.72 3.59 -8.00
CA SER A 7 -6.38 2.66 -6.92
C SER A 7 -4.86 2.52 -6.76
N THR A 8 -4.12 2.38 -7.86
CA THR A 8 -2.65 2.24 -7.87
C THR A 8 -1.96 3.53 -7.41
N TYR A 9 -2.52 4.70 -7.76
CA TYR A 9 -1.96 5.98 -7.33
C TYR A 9 -2.16 6.21 -5.83
N SER A 10 -3.35 5.93 -5.30
CA SER A 10 -3.59 6.01 -3.84
C SER A 10 -2.66 5.09 -3.06
N ASP A 11 -2.43 3.88 -3.55
CA ASP A 11 -1.55 2.92 -2.89
C ASP A 11 -0.12 3.45 -2.73
N ALA A 12 0.42 4.03 -3.79
CA ALA A 12 1.75 4.59 -3.80
C ALA A 12 1.92 5.70 -2.73
N TRP A 13 0.92 6.56 -2.55
CA TRP A 13 0.95 7.62 -1.54
C TRP A 13 0.92 7.07 -0.12
N TYR A 14 0.03 6.14 0.17
CA TYR A 14 -0.07 5.55 1.51
C TYR A 14 1.18 4.73 1.87
N ILE A 15 1.73 3.98 0.92
CA ILE A 15 2.99 3.24 1.10
C ILE A 15 4.16 4.22 1.35
N ALA A 16 4.26 5.28 0.55
CA ALA A 16 5.30 6.30 0.73
C ALA A 16 5.18 7.00 2.09
N LEU A 17 3.96 7.30 2.54
CA LEU A 17 3.69 7.90 3.83
C LEU A 17 4.07 6.96 4.98
N ALA A 18 3.60 5.71 4.95
CA ALA A 18 3.92 4.70 5.96
C ALA A 18 5.44 4.49 6.09
N ARG A 19 6.15 4.41 4.95
CA ARG A 19 7.61 4.31 4.93
C ARG A 19 8.28 5.53 5.53
N ARG A 20 7.82 6.75 5.19
CA ARG A 20 8.39 8.01 5.71
C ARG A 20 8.24 8.11 7.23
N LEU A 21 7.13 7.63 7.77
CA LEU A 21 6.85 7.67 9.21
C LEU A 21 7.45 6.46 9.95
N ALA A 22 7.97 5.45 9.25
CA ALA A 22 8.36 4.16 9.82
C ALA A 22 7.21 3.45 10.57
N TYR A 23 5.99 3.57 10.04
CA TYR A 23 4.80 2.90 10.57
C TYR A 23 4.35 1.75 9.66
N PRO A 24 3.73 0.71 10.24
CA PRO A 24 3.08 -0.33 9.47
C PRO A 24 1.85 0.20 8.75
N LEU A 25 1.55 -0.40 7.60
CA LEU A 25 0.38 -0.12 6.79
C LEU A 25 -0.76 -1.08 7.17
N MET A 26 -1.97 -0.54 7.34
CA MET A 26 -3.19 -1.34 7.48
C MET A 26 -4.06 -1.10 6.24
N THR A 27 -4.57 -2.18 5.66
CA THR A 27 -5.42 -2.09 4.47
C THR A 27 -6.34 -3.30 4.38
N LEU A 28 -7.52 -3.08 3.80
CA LEU A 28 -8.49 -4.12 3.42
C LEU A 28 -8.46 -4.39 1.91
N ASP A 29 -7.60 -3.67 1.17
CA ASP A 29 -7.38 -3.93 -0.24
C ASP A 29 -6.45 -5.13 -0.41
N ASP A 30 -6.81 -6.07 -1.29
CA ASP A 30 -6.04 -7.30 -1.50
C ASP A 30 -4.76 -7.10 -2.33
N GLY A 31 -4.68 -6.01 -3.10
CA GLY A 31 -3.52 -5.67 -3.95
C GLY A 31 -2.41 -4.98 -3.18
N MET A 32 -2.78 -4.05 -2.30
CA MET A 32 -1.89 -3.16 -1.57
C MET A 32 -0.86 -3.88 -0.67
N PRO A 33 -1.16 -5.03 -0.01
CA PRO A 33 -0.16 -5.76 0.77
C PRO A 33 1.05 -6.22 -0.06
N LYS A 34 0.85 -6.59 -1.33
CA LYS A 34 1.95 -7.00 -2.22
C LYS A 34 2.84 -5.81 -2.55
N SER A 35 2.24 -4.68 -2.90
CA SER A 35 2.94 -3.42 -3.18
C SER A 35 3.73 -2.93 -1.96
N ALA A 36 3.13 -2.94 -0.78
CA ALA A 36 3.79 -2.51 0.46
C ALA A 36 5.04 -3.35 0.79
N ARG A 37 4.96 -4.67 0.59
CA ARG A 37 6.10 -5.60 0.81
C ARG A 37 7.27 -5.30 -0.12
N ILE A 38 7.02 -5.01 -1.41
CA ILE A 38 8.06 -4.63 -2.38
C ILE A 38 8.83 -3.38 -1.90
N HIS A 39 8.13 -2.47 -1.23
CA HIS A 39 8.71 -1.22 -0.71
C HIS A 39 9.20 -1.30 0.74
N GLY A 40 9.25 -2.50 1.34
CA GLY A 40 9.77 -2.73 2.68
C GLY A 40 8.89 -2.16 3.80
N VAL A 41 7.59 -1.98 3.53
CA VAL A 41 6.62 -1.52 4.53
C VAL A 41 5.91 -2.74 5.12
N ALA A 42 5.94 -2.86 6.45
CA ALA A 42 5.21 -3.89 7.16
C ALA A 42 3.69 -3.69 7.00
N VAL A 43 2.93 -4.78 6.89
CA VAL A 43 1.46 -4.73 6.76
C VAL A 43 0.83 -5.43 7.95
N ILE A 44 -0.21 -4.84 8.54
CA ILE A 44 -0.98 -5.41 9.65
C ILE A 44 -2.43 -5.62 9.22
N GLY A 45 -2.99 -6.78 9.58
CA GLY A 45 -4.44 -7.04 9.46
C GLY A 45 -4.90 -7.50 8.08
N ALA A 46 -4.00 -7.86 7.17
CA ALA A 46 -4.39 -8.58 5.96
C ALA A 46 -4.78 -10.02 6.34
N PRO A 47 -5.93 -10.55 5.88
CA PRO A 47 -6.24 -11.98 6.03
C PRO A 47 -5.20 -12.82 5.28
N ASP A 48 -4.84 -13.98 5.85
CA ASP A 48 -3.89 -14.94 5.26
C ASP A 48 -4.40 -15.55 3.94
#